data_AF-A0A8H7Y0D6-F1
#
_entry.id   AF-A0A8H7Y0D6-F1
#
_cell.length_a   1.000
_cell.length_b   1.000
_cell.length_c   1.000
_cell.angle_alpha   90.00
_cell.angle_beta   90.00
_cell.angle_gamma   90.00
#
_symmetry.space_group_name_H-M   'P 1'
#
loop_
_entity.id
_entity.type
_entity.pdbx_description
1 polymer ?
#
loop_
_entity_poly.entity_id
_entity_poly.type
_entity_poly.pdbx_seq_one_letter_code
_entity_poly.pdbx_strand_id
1 'polypeptide(L)'
;MTTTTNTATRKRKSDTITLAAAKKARLAEAAHSETVTNILSDASNYKFPSTPEAARELILELAQYARSLENEIDGYKPKAKSPAELVAAAEKLANAAKSGIRKQMTWKPSCKKGSAKWVYDGVCNDPEVMGKLLGLDGPPTFKTSKMDKDKFEVLIGNLNVSVRYDMLRLTSDVNIHWKPTDGTFKFSGNYGI
;
A
#
# COMPACT_ATOMS: atom_id res chain seq x y z
N MET A 1 34.83 49.16 -23.75
CA MET A 1 34.73 47.89 -22.99
C MET A 1 33.38 47.87 -22.28
N THR A 2 32.39 47.18 -22.85
CA THR A 2 31.17 46.74 -22.16
C THR A 2 30.55 45.64 -23.03
N THR A 3 30.59 44.42 -22.53
CA THR A 3 30.24 43.16 -23.19
C THR A 3 28.74 42.92 -23.15
N THR A 4 28.12 42.76 -24.32
CA THR A 4 26.75 42.25 -24.49
C THR A 4 26.77 40.73 -24.55
N THR A 5 26.33 40.07 -23.47
CA THR A 5 26.20 38.61 -23.38
C THR A 5 24.92 38.15 -24.07
N ASN A 6 25.07 37.46 -25.21
CA ASN A 6 23.98 36.88 -25.99
C ASN A 6 23.69 35.47 -25.45
N THR A 7 22.51 35.27 -24.84
CA THR A 7 22.11 34.01 -24.22
C THR A 7 21.68 33.00 -25.28
N ALA A 8 22.58 32.07 -25.66
CA ALA A 8 22.25 30.97 -26.55
C ALA A 8 21.37 29.93 -25.81
N THR A 9 20.10 29.84 -26.21
CA THR A 9 19.16 28.79 -25.81
C THR A 9 19.61 27.45 -26.39
N ARG A 10 20.25 26.62 -25.56
CA ARG A 10 20.61 25.23 -25.91
C ARG A 10 19.33 24.39 -25.94
N LYS A 11 18.72 24.28 -27.13
CA LYS A 11 17.56 23.43 -27.41
C LYS A 11 17.91 21.98 -27.05
N ARG A 12 17.21 21.42 -26.04
CA ARG A 12 17.35 20.04 -25.58
C ARG A 12 16.95 19.10 -26.73
N LYS A 13 17.88 18.25 -27.19
CA LYS A 13 17.61 17.17 -28.15
C LYS A 13 16.86 16.08 -27.37
N SER A 14 15.55 15.99 -27.53
CA SER A 14 14.74 14.93 -26.92
C SER A 14 15.01 13.62 -27.65
N ASP A 15 15.36 12.58 -26.91
CA ASP A 15 15.52 11.20 -27.39
C ASP A 15 14.18 10.67 -27.92
N THR A 16 13.95 10.85 -29.22
CA THR A 16 12.77 10.33 -29.93
C THR A 16 12.76 8.79 -29.97
N ILE A 17 13.91 8.16 -29.73
CA ILE A 17 14.13 6.72 -29.87
C ILE A 17 13.47 5.94 -28.71
N THR A 18 13.55 6.44 -27.47
CA THR A 18 13.01 5.78 -26.27
C THR A 18 11.48 5.83 -26.19
N LEU A 19 10.88 6.93 -26.65
CA LEU A 19 9.41 7.10 -26.70
C LEU A 19 8.75 6.20 -27.76
N ALA A 20 9.39 6.04 -28.92
CA ALA A 20 8.89 5.16 -29.97
C ALA A 20 8.95 3.68 -29.56
N ALA A 21 10.04 3.26 -28.90
CA ALA A 21 10.20 1.91 -28.37
C ALA A 21 9.16 1.60 -27.28
N ALA A 22 8.93 2.52 -26.34
CA ALA A 22 7.93 2.36 -25.29
C ALA A 22 6.49 2.29 -25.85
N LYS A 23 6.16 3.10 -26.87
CA LYS A 23 4.85 3.05 -27.52
C LYS A 23 4.64 1.74 -28.30
N LYS A 24 5.69 1.22 -28.95
CA LYS A 24 5.66 -0.04 -29.68
C LYS A 24 5.50 -1.25 -28.75
N ALA A 25 6.20 -1.27 -27.61
CA ALA A 25 6.05 -2.31 -26.60
C ALA A 25 4.64 -2.36 -26.02
N ARG A 26 4.06 -1.19 -25.73
CA ARG A 26 2.70 -1.07 -25.16
C ARG A 26 1.59 -1.49 -26.14
N LEU A 27 1.82 -1.30 -27.44
CA LEU A 27 0.91 -1.77 -28.50
C LEU A 27 1.00 -3.29 -28.70
N ALA A 28 2.21 -3.86 -28.61
CA ALA A 28 2.41 -5.31 -28.67
C ALA A 28 1.76 -6.02 -27.48
N GLU A 29 1.93 -5.48 -26.27
CA GLU A 29 1.31 -6.01 -25.05
C GLU A 29 -0.23 -6.02 -25.11
N ALA A 30 -0.84 -4.96 -25.65
CA ALA A 30 -2.29 -4.91 -25.88
C ALA A 30 -2.77 -5.94 -26.92
N ALA A 31 -1.99 -6.16 -28.00
CA ALA A 31 -2.30 -7.15 -29.02
C ALA A 31 -2.19 -8.60 -28.49
N HIS A 32 -1.18 -8.88 -27.66
CA HIS A 32 -1.03 -10.18 -27.01
C HIS A 32 -2.15 -10.43 -25.98
N SER A 33 -2.56 -9.42 -25.20
CA SER A 33 -3.66 -9.58 -24.25
C SER A 33 -5.00 -9.82 -24.97
N GLU A 34 -5.26 -9.11 -26.06
CA GLU A 34 -6.46 -9.29 -26.89
C GLU A 34 -6.51 -10.70 -27.50
N THR A 35 -5.37 -11.20 -28.00
CA THR A 35 -5.26 -12.56 -28.55
C THR A 35 -5.60 -13.61 -27.50
N VAL A 36 -5.03 -13.49 -26.29
CA VAL A 36 -5.35 -14.40 -25.17
C VAL A 36 -6.81 -14.31 -24.75
N THR A 37 -7.36 -13.09 -24.69
CA THR A 37 -8.77 -12.87 -24.31
C THR A 37 -9.73 -13.50 -25.33
N ASN A 38 -9.44 -13.35 -26.62
CA ASN A 38 -10.21 -13.94 -27.70
C ASN A 38 -10.16 -15.48 -27.66
N ILE A 39 -8.97 -16.06 -27.46
CA ILE A 39 -8.79 -17.52 -27.29
C ILE A 39 -9.59 -18.03 -26.09
N LEU A 40 -9.56 -17.33 -24.96
CA LEU A 40 -10.27 -17.74 -23.75
C LEU A 40 -11.79 -17.56 -23.87
N SER A 41 -12.25 -16.53 -24.58
CA SER A 41 -13.69 -16.24 -24.76
C SER A 41 -14.40 -17.22 -25.70
N ASP A 42 -13.67 -17.82 -26.65
CA ASP A 42 -14.23 -18.79 -27.60
C ASP A 42 -13.24 -19.92 -27.88
N ALA A 43 -12.84 -20.63 -26.82
CA ALA A 43 -11.88 -21.72 -26.89
C ALA A 43 -12.35 -22.87 -27.81
N SER A 44 -13.67 -23.07 -27.94
CA SER A 44 -14.28 -24.14 -28.73
C SER A 44 -14.20 -23.88 -30.24
N ASN A 45 -14.26 -22.62 -30.67
CA ASN A 45 -14.15 -22.25 -32.08
C ASN A 45 -12.76 -21.73 -32.47
N TYR A 46 -11.83 -21.64 -31.52
CA TYR A 46 -10.48 -21.20 -31.81
C TYR A 46 -9.79 -22.17 -32.77
N LYS A 47 -9.43 -21.67 -33.96
CA LYS A 47 -8.71 -22.45 -34.96
C LYS A 47 -7.22 -22.28 -34.74
N PHE A 48 -6.60 -23.36 -34.28
CA PHE A 48 -5.15 -23.42 -34.21
C PHE A 48 -4.56 -23.27 -35.63
N PRO A 49 -3.51 -22.46 -35.81
CA PRO A 49 -2.89 -22.28 -37.11
C PRO A 49 -2.44 -23.63 -37.69
N SER A 50 -2.88 -23.93 -38.92
CA SER A 50 -2.63 -25.24 -39.54
C SER A 50 -1.22 -25.37 -40.14
N THR A 51 -0.50 -24.24 -40.27
CA THR A 51 0.87 -24.22 -40.76
C THR A 51 1.86 -24.28 -39.59
N PRO A 52 2.92 -25.10 -39.70
CA PRO A 52 3.95 -25.21 -38.66
C PRO A 52 4.60 -23.87 -38.31
N GLU A 53 4.76 -22.97 -39.28
CA GLU A 53 5.38 -21.66 -39.11
C GLU A 53 4.50 -20.72 -38.29
N ALA A 54 3.21 -20.61 -38.61
CA ALA A 54 2.28 -19.76 -37.86
C ALA A 54 2.01 -20.30 -36.46
N ALA A 55 2.03 -21.63 -36.27
CA ALA A 55 1.96 -22.25 -34.96
C ALA A 55 3.17 -21.88 -34.09
N ARG A 56 4.39 -21.87 -34.66
CA ARG A 56 5.61 -21.47 -33.94
C ARG A 56 5.59 -19.98 -33.58
N GLU A 57 5.12 -19.12 -34.47
CA GLU A 57 5.00 -17.68 -34.22
C GLU A 57 4.03 -17.40 -33.08
N LEU A 58 2.84 -18.01 -33.09
CA LEU A 58 1.86 -17.90 -32.02
C LEU A 58 2.42 -18.35 -30.65
N ILE A 59 3.13 -19.48 -30.62
CA ILE A 59 3.75 -19.99 -29.38
C ILE A 59 4.84 -19.04 -28.88
N LEU A 60 5.65 -18.48 -29.77
CA LEU A 60 6.67 -17.50 -29.41
C LEU A 60 6.07 -16.22 -28.83
N GLU A 61 5.00 -15.70 -29.45
CA GLU A 61 4.29 -14.53 -28.93
C GLU A 61 3.69 -14.78 -27.54
N LEU A 62 3.04 -15.94 -27.34
CA LEU A 62 2.50 -16.34 -26.05
C LEU A 62 3.60 -16.51 -25.00
N ALA A 63 4.74 -17.10 -25.35
CA ALA A 63 5.87 -17.25 -24.44
C ALA A 63 6.50 -15.91 -24.05
N GLN A 64 6.60 -14.97 -24.99
CA GLN A 64 7.08 -13.60 -24.72
C GLN A 64 6.11 -12.84 -23.82
N TYR A 65 4.82 -12.96 -24.05
CA TYR A 65 3.79 -12.35 -23.22
C TYR A 65 3.73 -12.96 -21.81
N ALA A 66 3.82 -14.29 -21.70
CA ALA A 66 3.93 -14.95 -20.40
C ALA A 66 5.16 -14.44 -19.62
N ARG A 67 6.31 -14.29 -20.30
CA ARG A 67 7.53 -13.77 -19.70
C ARG A 67 7.42 -12.29 -19.30
N SER A 68 6.70 -11.47 -20.07
CA SER A 68 6.47 -10.06 -19.69
C SER A 68 5.58 -9.96 -18.46
N LEU A 69 4.52 -10.77 -18.38
CA LEU A 69 3.65 -10.85 -17.20
C LEU A 69 4.41 -11.35 -15.97
N GLU A 70 5.28 -12.36 -16.10
CA GLU A 70 6.15 -12.82 -15.01
C GLU A 70 7.02 -11.69 -14.47
N ASN A 71 7.64 -10.90 -15.36
CA ASN A 71 8.46 -9.76 -14.97
C ASN A 71 7.63 -8.65 -14.31
N GLU A 72 6.38 -8.42 -14.76
CA GLU A 72 5.47 -7.47 -14.15
C GLU A 72 5.06 -7.93 -12.74
N ILE A 73 4.71 -9.21 -12.58
CA ILE A 73 4.41 -9.84 -11.29
C ILE A 73 5.60 -9.77 -10.34
N ASP A 74 6.83 -9.99 -10.82
CA ASP A 74 8.05 -9.81 -10.05
C ASP A 74 8.27 -8.35 -9.64
N GLY A 75 7.82 -7.39 -10.46
CA GLY A 75 7.76 -5.96 -10.09
C GLY A 75 6.74 -5.65 -8.99
N TYR A 76 5.66 -6.44 -8.89
CA TYR A 76 4.65 -6.33 -7.83
C TYR A 76 5.02 -7.11 -6.57
N LYS A 77 5.97 -8.06 -6.62
CA LYS A 77 6.47 -8.71 -5.40
C LYS A 77 7.04 -7.62 -4.48
N PRO A 78 6.57 -7.52 -3.22
CA PRO A 78 7.03 -6.50 -2.31
C PRO A 78 8.54 -6.69 -2.11
N LYS A 79 9.32 -5.74 -2.66
CA LYS A 79 10.74 -5.63 -2.35
C LYS A 79 10.87 -5.54 -0.84
N ALA A 80 11.72 -6.37 -0.24
CA ALA A 80 12.03 -6.29 1.17
C ALA A 80 12.45 -4.84 1.48
N LYS A 81 11.62 -4.14 2.23
CA LYS A 81 11.83 -2.73 2.52
C LYS A 81 13.10 -2.60 3.34
N SER A 82 13.86 -1.55 3.06
CA SER A 82 14.99 -1.21 3.92
C SER A 82 14.47 -0.88 5.34
N PRO A 83 15.29 -1.05 6.39
CA PRO A 83 14.89 -0.72 7.76
C PRO A 83 14.38 0.72 7.92
N ALA A 84 14.94 1.67 7.17
CA ALA A 84 14.52 3.07 7.18
C ALA A 84 13.13 3.25 6.55
N GLU A 85 12.83 2.54 5.47
CA GLU A 85 11.51 2.57 4.83
C GLU A 85 10.44 1.93 5.71
N LEU A 86 10.78 0.88 6.46
CA LEU A 86 9.87 0.28 7.45
C LEU A 86 9.50 1.26 8.56
N VAL A 87 10.47 2.01 9.08
CA VAL A 87 10.22 3.06 10.08
C VAL A 87 9.34 4.16 9.50
N ALA A 88 9.66 4.69 8.32
CA ALA A 88 8.87 5.73 7.67
C ALA A 88 7.44 5.27 7.35
N ALA A 89 7.26 4.01 6.95
CA ALA A 89 5.94 3.43 6.71
C ALA A 89 5.15 3.26 8.03
N ALA A 90 5.81 2.80 9.09
CA ALA A 90 5.21 2.66 10.41
C ALA A 90 4.79 4.02 10.98
N GLU A 91 5.61 5.06 10.84
CA GLU A 91 5.27 6.42 11.26
C GLU A 91 4.07 6.99 10.48
N LYS A 92 4.02 6.77 9.16
CA LYS A 92 2.85 7.16 8.35
C LYS A 92 1.59 6.46 8.83
N LEU A 93 1.68 5.16 9.12
CA LEU A 93 0.57 4.37 9.63
C LEU A 93 0.14 4.82 11.03
N ALA A 94 1.10 5.11 11.92
CA ALA A 94 0.86 5.67 13.24
C ALA A 94 0.11 7.01 13.17
N ASN A 95 0.54 7.91 12.30
CA ASN A 95 -0.12 9.21 12.10
C ASN A 95 -1.54 9.09 11.56
N ALA A 96 -1.77 8.15 10.64
CA ALA A 96 -3.10 7.84 10.12
C ALA A 96 -4.01 7.27 11.23
N ALA A 97 -3.51 6.30 12.01
CA ALA A 97 -4.23 5.72 13.13
C ALA A 97 -4.55 6.76 14.21
N LYS A 98 -3.56 7.55 14.63
CA LYS A 98 -3.70 8.66 15.58
C LYS A 98 -4.80 9.62 15.16
N SER A 99 -4.76 10.08 13.91
CA SER A 99 -5.74 11.01 13.37
C SER A 99 -7.14 10.39 13.32
N GLY A 100 -7.24 9.12 12.93
CA GLY A 100 -8.50 8.37 12.88
C GLY A 100 -9.13 8.17 14.26
N ILE A 101 -8.34 7.72 15.24
CA ILE A 101 -8.79 7.49 16.62
C ILE A 101 -9.26 8.81 17.24
N ARG A 102 -8.46 9.88 17.15
CA ARG A 102 -8.81 11.20 17.70
C ARG A 102 -10.12 11.75 17.13
N LYS A 103 -10.40 11.51 15.84
CA LYS A 103 -11.67 11.90 15.21
C LYS A 103 -12.90 11.18 15.81
N GLN A 104 -12.72 9.98 16.36
CA GLN A 104 -13.80 9.22 17.00
C GLN A 104 -14.01 9.58 18.49
N MET A 105 -13.03 10.26 19.09
CA MET A 105 -13.07 10.70 20.49
C MET A 105 -13.87 12.00 20.61
N THR A 106 -15.19 11.87 20.60
CA THR A 106 -16.13 12.98 20.80
C THR A 106 -16.72 12.94 22.22
N TRP A 107 -17.06 14.10 22.77
CA TRP A 107 -17.68 14.16 24.09
C TRP A 107 -19.00 13.36 24.13
N LYS A 108 -19.12 12.45 25.11
CA LYS A 108 -20.32 11.66 25.39
C LYS A 108 -20.56 11.59 26.89
N PRO A 109 -21.81 11.43 27.38
CA PRO A 109 -22.06 11.26 28.82
C PRO A 109 -21.26 10.12 29.47
N SER A 110 -21.00 9.03 28.74
CA SER A 110 -20.18 7.90 29.20
C SER A 110 -18.69 8.25 29.40
N CYS A 111 -18.20 9.35 28.83
CA CYS A 111 -16.84 9.84 29.06
C CYS A 111 -16.60 10.19 30.53
N LYS A 112 -17.63 10.59 31.27
CA LYS A 112 -17.54 10.87 32.72
C LYS A 112 -17.15 9.63 33.54
N LYS A 113 -17.49 8.44 33.05
CA LYS A 113 -17.15 7.15 33.68
C LYS A 113 -15.95 6.47 33.01
N GLY A 114 -15.30 7.13 32.04
CA GLY A 114 -14.22 6.54 31.26
C GLY A 114 -14.62 5.32 30.43
N SER A 115 -15.90 5.17 30.07
CA SER A 115 -16.43 3.95 29.42
C SER A 115 -16.89 4.16 27.98
N ALA A 116 -16.60 5.32 27.38
CA ALA A 116 -16.92 5.56 25.98
C ALA A 116 -16.02 4.71 25.08
N LYS A 117 -16.61 3.93 24.17
CA LYS A 117 -15.87 3.01 23.30
C LYS A 117 -15.40 3.71 22.02
N TRP A 118 -14.24 3.29 21.52
CA TRP A 118 -13.70 3.64 20.21
C TRP A 118 -13.22 2.40 19.48
N VAL A 119 -13.29 2.41 18.15
CA VAL A 119 -12.86 1.31 17.29
C VAL A 119 -12.29 1.88 16.00
N TYR A 120 -10.99 1.71 15.80
CA TYR A 120 -10.31 2.13 14.58
C TYR A 120 -9.91 0.91 13.75
N ASP A 121 -10.36 0.91 12.50
CA ASP A 121 -10.02 -0.11 11.50
C ASP A 121 -9.03 0.47 10.50
N GLY A 122 -8.04 -0.32 10.12
CA GLY A 122 -7.00 0.11 9.19
C GLY A 122 -6.46 -1.04 8.34
N VAL A 123 -5.73 -0.67 7.29
CA VAL A 123 -5.09 -1.61 6.36
C VAL A 123 -3.58 -1.38 6.41
N CYS A 124 -2.83 -2.46 6.57
CA CYS A 124 -1.38 -2.55 6.50
C CYS A 124 -1.03 -3.80 5.71
N ASN A 125 -0.68 -3.67 4.43
CA ASN A 125 -0.38 -4.84 3.59
C ASN A 125 0.93 -5.55 3.98
N ASP A 126 1.79 -4.88 4.74
CA ASP A 126 3.11 -5.36 5.11
C ASP A 126 3.16 -5.73 6.59
N PRO A 127 3.29 -7.03 6.93
CA PRO A 127 3.37 -7.49 8.31
C PRO A 127 4.58 -6.92 9.07
N GLU A 128 5.70 -6.63 8.42
CA GLU A 128 6.89 -6.08 9.08
C GLU A 128 6.67 -4.63 9.50
N VAL A 129 5.94 -3.85 8.70
CA VAL A 129 5.53 -2.49 9.06
C VAL A 129 4.61 -2.52 10.29
N MET A 130 3.66 -3.46 10.35
CA MET A 130 2.82 -3.64 11.53
C MET A 130 3.66 -4.04 12.76
N GLY A 131 4.62 -4.95 12.58
CA GLY A 131 5.57 -5.32 13.60
C GLY A 131 6.30 -4.11 14.17
N LYS A 132 6.85 -3.28 13.27
CA LYS A 132 7.57 -2.06 13.64
C LYS A 132 6.68 -1.02 14.33
N LEU A 133 5.44 -0.85 13.86
CA LEU A 133 4.44 0.02 14.49
C LEU A 133 4.15 -0.41 15.94
N LEU A 134 4.05 -1.72 16.17
CA LEU A 134 3.74 -2.28 17.49
C LEU A 134 4.99 -2.44 18.39
N GLY A 135 6.15 -1.99 17.92
CA GLY A 135 7.42 -2.12 18.64
C GLY A 135 7.89 -3.56 18.81
N LEU A 136 7.61 -4.42 17.81
CA LEU A 136 8.05 -5.81 17.75
C LEU A 136 9.31 -5.94 16.87
N ASP A 137 10.17 -6.91 17.18
CA ASP A 137 11.39 -7.24 16.40
C ASP A 137 11.09 -8.12 15.16
N GLY A 138 9.86 -8.06 14.67
CA GLY A 138 9.40 -8.87 13.53
C GLY A 138 7.89 -8.75 13.31
N PRO A 139 7.34 -9.46 12.32
CA PRO A 139 5.91 -9.44 12.05
C PRO A 139 5.10 -9.98 13.24
N PRO A 140 3.88 -9.46 13.50
CA PRO A 140 3.07 -9.94 14.60
C PRO A 140 2.68 -11.41 14.38
N THR A 141 2.92 -12.24 15.39
CA THR A 141 2.57 -13.68 15.37
C THR A 141 1.19 -13.96 15.93
N PHE A 142 0.52 -12.96 16.52
CA PHE A 142 -0.78 -13.09 17.13
C PHE A 142 -1.91 -12.60 16.21
N LYS A 143 -3.09 -13.21 16.36
CA LYS A 143 -4.34 -12.70 15.79
C LYS A 143 -4.98 -11.62 16.66
N THR A 144 -4.85 -11.75 17.98
CA THR A 144 -5.36 -10.81 18.96
C THR A 144 -4.35 -10.62 20.07
N SER A 145 -4.09 -9.38 20.45
CA SER A 145 -3.24 -9.03 21.58
C SER A 145 -3.84 -7.86 22.33
N LYS A 146 -3.46 -7.73 23.60
CA LYS A 146 -3.83 -6.61 24.45
C LYS A 146 -2.56 -5.83 24.78
N MET A 147 -2.61 -4.52 24.58
CA MET A 147 -1.50 -3.62 24.83
C MET A 147 -1.89 -2.60 25.89
N ASP A 148 -0.98 -2.35 26.82
CA ASP A 148 -1.12 -1.26 27.78
C ASP A 148 -1.31 0.09 27.06
N LYS A 149 -2.18 0.94 27.60
CA LYS A 149 -2.54 2.20 26.97
C LYS A 149 -1.36 3.17 26.86
N ASP A 150 -0.46 3.22 27.84
CA ASP A 150 0.65 4.16 27.88
C ASP A 150 1.70 3.71 26.86
N LYS A 151 1.94 2.39 26.77
CA LYS A 151 2.77 1.82 25.70
C LYS A 151 2.20 2.11 24.31
N PHE A 152 0.88 1.99 24.15
CA PHE A 152 0.23 2.28 22.87
C PHE A 152 0.36 3.76 22.47
N GLU A 153 0.21 4.69 23.42
CA GLU A 153 0.40 6.13 23.18
C GLU A 153 1.84 6.50 22.86
N VAL A 154 2.84 5.79 23.41
CA VAL A 154 4.25 5.98 23.02
C VAL A 154 4.49 5.59 21.55
N LEU A 155 3.86 4.52 21.09
CA LEU A 155 4.05 4.00 19.72
C LEU A 155 3.25 4.79 18.66
N ILE A 156 2.02 5.15 18.97
CA ILE A 156 1.11 5.84 18.03
C ILE A 156 1.20 7.38 18.15
N GLY A 157 1.65 7.87 19.30
CA GLY A 157 1.67 9.29 19.66
C GLY A 157 0.45 9.73 20.47
N ASN A 158 0.45 11.00 20.90
CA ASN A 158 -0.56 11.55 21.79
C ASN A 158 -2.00 11.48 21.24
N LEU A 159 -2.89 10.81 21.97
CA LEU A 159 -4.30 10.64 21.63
C LEU A 159 -5.26 11.59 22.37
N ASN A 160 -4.74 12.56 23.11
CA ASN A 160 -5.57 13.48 23.88
C ASN A 160 -6.38 14.41 22.96
N VAL A 161 -7.67 14.58 23.27
CA VAL A 161 -8.58 15.47 22.54
C VAL A 161 -9.18 16.50 23.49
N SER A 162 -8.96 17.78 23.21
CA SER A 162 -9.52 18.88 24.02
C SER A 162 -11.03 18.98 23.83
N VAL A 163 -11.74 19.19 24.95
CA VAL A 163 -13.15 19.53 25.04
C VAL A 163 -13.32 20.79 25.91
N ARG A 164 -14.53 21.38 25.92
CA ARG A 164 -14.78 22.74 26.44
C ARG A 164 -14.22 23.04 27.84
N TYR A 165 -14.04 22.03 28.69
CA TYR A 165 -13.51 22.16 30.06
C TYR A 165 -12.58 21.02 30.48
N ASP A 166 -12.14 20.18 29.54
CA ASP A 166 -11.36 18.97 29.88
C ASP A 166 -10.57 18.42 28.68
N MET A 167 -9.86 17.30 28.88
CA MET A 167 -9.25 16.51 27.82
C MET A 167 -9.71 15.05 27.87
N LEU A 168 -10.16 14.54 26.72
CA LEU A 168 -10.43 13.13 26.53
C LEU A 168 -9.13 12.37 26.29
N ARG A 169 -8.95 11.25 26.99
CA ARG A 169 -7.78 10.36 26.93
C ARG A 169 -8.18 8.90 26.96
N LEU A 170 -7.24 8.00 26.64
CA LEU A 170 -7.46 6.57 26.80
C LEU A 170 -7.58 6.20 28.29
N THR A 171 -8.60 5.40 28.61
CA THR A 171 -8.93 4.97 29.97
C THR A 171 -8.77 3.47 30.18
N SER A 172 -8.58 2.70 29.10
CA SER A 172 -8.30 1.27 29.15
C SER A 172 -7.15 0.90 28.23
N ASP A 173 -6.55 -0.25 28.49
CA ASP A 173 -5.76 -1.01 27.52
C ASP A 173 -6.44 -1.11 26.16
N VAL A 174 -5.60 -1.23 25.13
CA VAL A 174 -6.01 -1.32 23.74
C VAL A 174 -6.01 -2.78 23.29
N ASN A 175 -7.13 -3.22 22.73
CA ASN A 175 -7.24 -4.50 22.06
C ASN A 175 -6.81 -4.33 20.60
N ILE A 176 -5.85 -5.15 20.20
CA ILE A 176 -5.30 -5.20 18.85
C ILE A 176 -5.78 -6.49 18.20
N HIS A 177 -6.43 -6.38 17.05
CA HIS A 177 -6.75 -7.50 16.19
C HIS A 177 -5.97 -7.36 14.89
N TRP A 178 -5.27 -8.41 14.49
CA TRP A 178 -4.45 -8.44 13.29
C TRP A 178 -4.84 -9.63 12.41
N LYS A 179 -5.06 -9.36 11.13
CA LYS A 179 -5.35 -10.37 10.11
C LYS A 179 -4.27 -10.31 9.03
N PRO A 180 -3.21 -11.14 9.15
CA PRO A 180 -2.09 -11.09 8.22
C PRO A 180 -2.48 -11.45 6.78
N THR A 181 -3.50 -12.31 6.59
CA THR A 181 -3.99 -12.70 5.26
C THR A 181 -4.59 -11.54 4.48
N ASP A 182 -5.35 -10.69 5.18
CA ASP A 182 -6.11 -9.61 4.57
C ASP A 182 -5.33 -8.29 4.63
N GLY A 183 -4.20 -8.26 5.37
CA GLY A 183 -3.48 -7.04 5.68
C GLY A 183 -4.32 -6.05 6.49
N THR A 184 -5.29 -6.50 7.29
CA THR A 184 -6.19 -5.61 8.04
C THR A 184 -5.98 -5.70 9.53
N PHE A 185 -6.16 -4.57 10.23
CA PHE A 185 -6.10 -4.51 11.68
C PHE A 185 -7.25 -3.71 12.27
N LYS A 186 -7.55 -4.00 13.54
CA LYS A 186 -8.49 -3.24 14.36
C LYS A 186 -7.85 -2.91 15.69
N PHE A 187 -7.91 -1.65 16.08
CA PHE A 187 -7.63 -1.17 17.43
C PHE A 187 -8.93 -0.78 18.11
N SER A 188 -9.06 -1.12 19.40
CA SER A 188 -10.26 -0.76 20.15
C SER A 188 -9.98 -0.62 21.64
N GLY A 189 -10.76 0.24 22.30
CA GLY A 189 -10.64 0.47 23.73
C GLY A 189 -11.68 1.45 24.23
N ASN A 190 -11.43 2.00 25.41
CA ASN A 190 -12.26 3.01 26.04
C ASN A 190 -11.53 4.35 26.16
N TYR A 191 -12.31 5.43 26.19
CA TYR A 191 -11.85 6.79 26.45
C TYR A 191 -12.79 7.55 27.39
N GLY A 192 -12.28 8.63 27.95
CA GLY A 192 -13.04 9.56 28.78
C GLY A 192 -12.15 10.65 29.35
N ILE A 193 -12.67 11.33 30.37
CA ILE A 193 -11.93 12.29 31.19
C ILE A 193 -11.02 11.53 32.15
#